data_AF-A0A2E3AI24-F1
#
_entry.id   AF-A0A2E3AI24-F1
#
_cell.length_a   1.000
_cell.length_b   1.000
_cell.length_c   1.000
_cell.angle_alpha   90.00
_cell.angle_beta   90.00
_cell.angle_gamma   90.00
#
_symmetry.space_group_name_H-M   'P 1'
#
loop_
_entity.id
_entity.type
_entity.pdbx_description
1 polymer ?
#
loop_
_entity_poly.entity_id
_entity_poly.type
_entity_poly.pdbx_seq_one_letter_code
_entity_poly.pdbx_strand_id
1 'polypeptide(L)'
;MIVKLNIVLCFIFMIGGLLQFNDPDSFLWITIYFLALIFSLLFHFRKNKWYVSGSFALGLSLFSILLILKDPLNIEWLRLFDTFQMKDQKIEVGRELGGLFIITIWMYFLTGMSVKKTKFKRN
;
A
#
# COMPACT_ATOMS: atom_id res chain seq x y z
N MET A 1 -8.00 -17.44 8.88
CA MET A 1 -7.82 -16.04 9.32
C MET A 1 -7.21 -15.15 8.24
N ILE A 2 -6.01 -15.47 7.73
CA ILE A 2 -5.25 -14.64 6.77
C ILE A 2 -6.02 -14.31 5.47
N VAL A 3 -6.71 -15.30 4.88
CA VAL A 3 -7.48 -15.09 3.64
C VAL A 3 -8.62 -14.07 3.84
N LYS A 4 -9.27 -14.07 5.00
CA LYS A 4 -10.34 -13.11 5.33
C LYS A 4 -9.78 -11.70 5.45
N LEU A 5 -8.67 -11.55 6.17
CA LEU A 5 -7.97 -10.27 6.31
C LEU A 5 -7.49 -9.72 4.95
N ASN A 6 -6.99 -10.59 4.07
CA ASN A 6 -6.60 -10.21 2.72
C ASN A 6 -7.77 -9.65 1.90
N ILE A 7 -8.96 -10.24 2.01
CA ILE A 7 -10.15 -9.72 1.33
C ILE A 7 -10.50 -8.32 1.86
N VAL A 8 -10.48 -8.12 3.18
CA VAL A 8 -10.72 -6.80 3.79
C VAL A 8 -9.71 -5.78 3.24
N LEU A 9 -8.43 -6.14 3.16
CA LEU A 9 -7.41 -5.25 2.62
C LEU A 9 -7.55 -5.00 1.12
N CYS A 10 -8.02 -5.98 0.33
CA CYS A 10 -8.41 -5.72 -1.06
C CYS A 10 -9.48 -4.61 -1.14
N PHE A 11 -10.52 -4.68 -0.32
CA PHE A 11 -11.55 -3.63 -0.29
C PHE A 11 -10.98 -2.27 0.15
N ILE A 12 -10.12 -2.26 1.18
CA ILE A 12 -9.44 -1.04 1.62
C ILE A 12 -8.60 -0.44 0.49
N PHE A 13 -7.84 -1.25 -0.25
CA PHE A 13 -7.02 -0.74 -1.36
C PHE A 13 -7.86 -0.25 -2.53
N MET A 14 -8.96 -0.93 -2.83
CA MET A 14 -9.91 -0.48 -3.85
C MET A 14 -10.52 0.87 -3.48
N ILE A 15 -11.04 1.01 -2.25
CA ILE A 15 -11.61 2.27 -1.77
C ILE A 15 -10.53 3.35 -1.70
N GLY A 16 -9.34 3.03 -1.20
CA GLY A 16 -8.20 3.95 -1.14
C GLY A 16 -7.84 4.51 -2.50
N GLY A 17 -7.73 3.66 -3.53
CA GLY A 17 -7.49 4.09 -4.91
C GLY A 17 -8.63 4.92 -5.50
N LEU A 18 -9.89 4.60 -5.18
CA LEU A 18 -11.03 5.42 -5.62
C LEU A 18 -11.07 6.80 -4.95
N LEU A 19 -10.68 6.90 -3.68
CA LEU A 19 -10.63 8.17 -2.97
C LEU A 19 -9.58 9.14 -3.53
N GLN A 20 -8.53 8.61 -4.16
CA GLN A 20 -7.49 9.43 -4.80
C GLN A 20 -8.03 10.26 -5.97
N PHE A 21 -9.15 9.91 -6.61
CA PHE A 21 -9.71 10.74 -7.69
C PHE A 21 -10.12 12.16 -7.25
N ASN A 22 -10.19 12.41 -5.94
CA ASN A 22 -10.44 13.74 -5.39
C ASN A 22 -9.17 14.60 -5.29
N ASP A 23 -8.00 14.03 -5.59
CA ASP A 23 -6.69 14.60 -5.30
C ASP A 23 -6.03 15.08 -6.62
N PRO A 24 -5.34 16.24 -6.64
CA PRO A 24 -4.79 16.84 -7.86
C PRO A 24 -3.68 15.99 -8.50
N ASP A 25 -2.83 15.32 -7.71
CA ASP A 25 -1.73 14.45 -8.16
C ASP A 25 -2.05 12.94 -7.99
N SER A 26 -3.24 12.54 -8.40
CA SER A 26 -3.83 11.23 -8.08
C SER A 26 -3.28 10.02 -8.85
N PHE A 27 -2.75 10.21 -10.06
CA PHE A 27 -2.46 9.08 -10.96
C PHE A 27 -1.47 8.06 -10.40
N LEU A 28 -0.39 8.54 -9.78
CA LEU A 28 0.63 7.68 -9.17
C LEU A 28 0.05 6.89 -7.99
N TRP A 29 -0.71 7.54 -7.13
CA TRP A 29 -1.31 6.93 -5.94
C TRP A 29 -2.38 5.91 -6.30
N ILE A 30 -3.27 6.25 -7.23
CA ILE A 30 -4.24 5.32 -7.84
C ILE A 30 -3.51 4.06 -8.29
N THR A 31 -2.43 4.22 -9.07
CA THR A 31 -1.66 3.10 -9.60
C THR A 31 -1.09 2.23 -8.48
N ILE A 32 -0.50 2.82 -7.43
CA ILE A 32 0.03 2.08 -6.28
C ILE A 32 -1.06 1.26 -5.57
N TYR A 33 -2.22 1.88 -5.30
CA TYR A 33 -3.35 1.21 -4.66
C TYR A 33 -3.89 0.05 -5.50
N PHE A 34 -4.06 0.25 -6.81
CA PHE A 34 -4.56 -0.81 -7.70
C PHE A 34 -3.55 -1.94 -7.90
N LEU A 35 -2.24 -1.65 -7.94
CA LEU A 35 -1.21 -2.70 -7.94
C LEU A 35 -1.24 -3.51 -6.63
N ALA A 36 -1.39 -2.86 -5.49
CA ALA A 36 -1.54 -3.53 -4.20
C ALA A 36 -2.78 -4.44 -4.16
N LEU A 37 -3.91 -3.97 -4.71
CA LEU A 37 -5.13 -4.76 -4.91
C LEU A 37 -4.85 -5.99 -5.79
N ILE A 38 -4.22 -5.81 -6.96
CA ILE A 38 -3.91 -6.91 -7.89
C ILE A 38 -3.03 -7.96 -7.20
N PHE A 39 -1.97 -7.57 -6.49
CA PHE A 39 -1.09 -8.53 -5.82
C PHE A 39 -1.77 -9.24 -4.66
N SER A 40 -2.65 -8.55 -3.94
CA SER A 40 -3.49 -9.16 -2.91
C SER A 40 -4.48 -10.18 -3.51
N LEU A 41 -5.05 -9.91 -4.69
CA LEU A 41 -5.88 -10.85 -5.42
C LEU A 41 -5.07 -12.05 -5.95
N LEU A 42 -3.87 -11.83 -6.49
CA LEU A 42 -2.97 -12.91 -6.90
C LEU A 42 -2.65 -13.84 -5.73
N PHE A 43 -2.48 -13.29 -4.53
CA PHE A 43 -2.26 -14.09 -3.32
C PHE A 43 -3.50 -14.90 -2.97
N HIS A 44 -4.69 -14.29 -3.04
CA HIS A 44 -5.97 -14.96 -2.81
C HIS A 44 -6.17 -16.16 -3.76
N PHE A 45 -5.90 -15.97 -5.06
CA PHE A 45 -5.97 -17.02 -6.07
C PHE A 45 -4.78 -17.99 -6.05
N ARG A 46 -3.89 -17.91 -5.04
CA ARG A 46 -2.71 -18.76 -4.88
C ARG A 46 -1.70 -18.68 -6.05
N LYS A 47 -1.76 -17.61 -6.85
CA LYS A 47 -0.88 -17.32 -7.99
C LYS A 47 0.26 -16.35 -7.64
N ASN A 48 0.22 -15.73 -6.46
CA ASN A 48 1.29 -14.82 -6.03
C ASN A 48 2.61 -15.58 -5.86
N LYS A 49 3.64 -15.06 -6.51
CA LYS A 49 5.02 -15.49 -6.29
C LYS A 49 5.66 -14.49 -5.35
N TRP A 50 6.46 -14.98 -4.41
CA TRP A 50 7.03 -14.15 -3.34
C TRP A 50 7.80 -12.93 -3.87
N TYR A 51 8.50 -13.07 -5.00
CA TYR A 51 9.27 -11.98 -5.58
C TYR A 51 8.40 -10.87 -6.19
N VAL A 52 7.15 -11.14 -6.56
CA VAL A 52 6.23 -10.13 -7.11
C VAL A 52 5.84 -9.15 -6.02
N SER A 53 5.26 -9.66 -4.92
CA SER A 53 4.92 -8.83 -3.76
C SER A 53 6.16 -8.25 -3.07
N GLY A 54 7.28 -8.98 -3.09
CA GLY A 54 8.52 -8.58 -2.42
C GLY A 54 9.26 -7.44 -3.13
N SER A 55 9.40 -7.52 -4.46
CA SER A 55 10.01 -6.44 -5.25
C SER A 55 9.16 -5.18 -5.21
N PHE A 56 7.84 -5.31 -5.23
CA PHE A 56 6.94 -4.18 -5.06
C PHE A 56 7.06 -3.52 -3.68
N ALA A 57 7.06 -4.31 -2.60
CA ALA A 57 7.27 -3.79 -1.25
C ALA A 57 8.60 -3.05 -1.10
N LEU A 58 9.67 -3.59 -1.69
CA LEU A 58 10.99 -2.97 -1.69
C LEU A 58 10.99 -1.64 -2.45
N GLY A 59 10.39 -1.60 -3.64
CA GLY A 59 10.24 -0.39 -4.43
C GLY A 59 9.47 0.70 -3.68
N LEU A 60 8.34 0.34 -3.05
CA LEU A 60 7.59 1.27 -2.21
C LEU A 60 8.40 1.77 -1.02
N SER A 61 9.18 0.92 -0.37
CA SER A 61 10.03 1.31 0.76
C SER A 61 11.07 2.36 0.34
N LEU A 62 11.74 2.13 -0.80
CA LEU A 62 12.70 3.09 -1.35
C LEU A 62 12.01 4.40 -1.74
N PHE A 63 10.83 4.32 -2.34
CA PHE A 63 10.02 5.48 -2.67
C PHE A 63 9.60 6.27 -1.42
N SER A 64 9.22 5.60 -0.32
CA SER A 64 8.92 6.26 0.95
C SER A 64 10.11 7.07 1.46
N ILE A 65 11.31 6.47 1.42
CA ILE A 65 12.53 7.12 1.88
C ILE A 65 12.81 8.37 1.04
N LEU A 66 12.68 8.28 -0.29
CA LEU A 66 12.87 9.42 -1.17
C LEU A 66 11.85 10.55 -0.90
N LEU A 67 10.59 10.22 -0.62
CA LEU A 67 9.58 11.22 -0.25
C LEU A 67 9.92 11.92 1.07
N ILE A 68 10.30 11.16 2.10
CA ILE A 68 10.69 11.70 3.42
C ILE A 68 11.92 12.60 3.30
N LEU A 69 12.88 12.24 2.44
CA LEU A 69 14.09 13.04 2.23
C LEU A 69 13.82 14.32 1.43
N LYS A 70 12.87 14.27 0.48
CA LYS A 70 12.48 15.43 -0.34
C LYS A 70 11.72 16.47 0.48
N ASP A 71 10.86 16.03 1.40
CA ASP A 71 10.10 16.89 2.29
C ASP A 71 10.17 16.34 3.72
N PRO A 72 11.08 16.85 4.57
CA PRO A 72 11.21 16.42 5.95
C PRO A 72 9.91 16.76 6.70
N LEU A 73 9.11 15.70 6.86
CA LEU A 73 7.72 15.73 7.29
C LEU A 73 7.49 16.48 8.59
N ASN A 74 7.01 17.72 8.50
CA ASN A 74 6.24 18.37 9.57
C ASN A 74 4.77 17.92 9.47
N ILE A 75 4.51 16.61 9.52
CA ILE A 75 3.14 16.08 9.50
C ILE A 75 2.53 16.19 10.90
N GLU A 76 1.45 16.95 11.00
CA GLU A 76 0.55 16.91 12.16
C GLU A 76 -0.44 15.75 12.01
N TRP A 77 -0.04 14.55 12.46
CA TRP A 77 -0.80 13.30 12.30
C TRP A 77 -2.26 13.37 12.79
N LEU A 78 -2.53 14.22 13.79
CA LEU A 78 -3.87 14.40 14.36
C LEU A 78 -4.84 15.15 13.42
N ARG A 79 -4.33 16.02 12.54
CA ARG A 79 -5.15 16.83 11.62
C ARG A 79 -5.45 16.13 10.30
N LEU A 80 -4.90 14.93 10.09
CA LEU A 80 -5.12 14.14 8.87
C LEU A 80 -6.59 13.75 8.65
N PHE A 81 -7.42 13.84 9.70
CA PHE A 81 -8.84 13.51 9.67
C PHE A 81 -9.76 14.73 9.78
N ASP A 82 -9.23 15.94 9.94
CA ASP A 82 -10.02 17.16 10.20
C ASP A 82 -10.81 17.62 8.96
N THR A 83 -10.33 17.31 7.75
CA THR A 83 -10.95 17.78 6.51
C THR A 83 -10.99 16.69 5.45
N PHE A 84 -12.21 16.38 5.01
CA PHE A 84 -12.46 15.51 3.84
C PHE A 84 -12.12 16.18 2.51
N GLN A 85 -12.07 17.52 2.47
CA GLN A 85 -11.61 18.26 1.30
C GLN A 85 -10.10 18.50 1.39
N MET A 86 -9.38 18.21 0.31
CA MET A 86 -7.98 18.60 0.16
C MET A 86 -7.87 20.12 0.01
N LYS A 87 -7.78 20.82 1.13
CA LYS A 87 -7.42 22.25 1.17
C LYS A 87 -6.02 22.49 1.71
N ASP A 88 -5.41 21.47 2.32
CA ASP A 88 -4.15 21.59 3.05
C ASP A 88 -3.13 20.53 2.58
N GLN A 89 -2.07 21.00 1.93
CA GLN A 89 -1.05 20.16 1.29
C GLN A 89 -0.34 19.21 2.28
N LYS A 90 -0.24 19.61 3.55
CA LYS A 90 0.36 18.74 4.59
C LYS A 90 -0.53 17.55 4.95
N ILE A 91 -1.85 17.73 4.88
CA ILE A 91 -2.82 16.67 5.15
C ILE A 91 -2.83 15.65 4.02
N GLU A 92 -2.70 16.12 2.78
CA GLU A 92 -2.54 15.30 1.58
C GLU A 92 -1.33 14.37 1.67
N VAL A 93 -0.13 14.94 1.87
CA VAL A 93 1.11 14.16 1.97
C VAL A 93 1.06 13.15 3.13
N GLY A 94 0.46 13.51 4.26
CA GLY A 94 0.30 12.58 5.38
C GLY A 94 -0.65 11.41 5.08
N ARG A 95 -1.75 11.65 4.36
CA ARG A 95 -2.68 10.59 3.90
C ARG A 95 -2.00 9.64 2.90
N GLU A 96 -1.26 10.21 1.97
CA GLU A 96 -0.51 9.46 0.96
C GLU A 96 0.54 8.54 1.58
N LEU A 97 1.35 9.06 2.51
CA LEU A 97 2.35 8.28 3.23
C LEU A 97 1.73 7.22 4.14
N GLY A 98 0.63 7.54 4.83
CA GLY A 98 -0.11 6.58 5.63
C GLY A 98 -0.61 5.39 4.78
N GLY A 99 -1.19 5.70 3.62
CA GLY A 99 -1.61 4.69 2.64
C GLY A 99 -0.46 3.81 2.16
N LEU A 100 0.66 4.44 1.80
CA LEU A 100 1.85 3.76 1.31
C LEU A 100 2.47 2.84 2.38
N PHE A 101 2.45 3.25 3.65
CA PHE A 101 2.91 2.44 4.77
C PHE A 101 2.06 1.16 4.94
N ILE A 102 0.73 1.30 4.92
CA ILE A 102 -0.20 0.17 5.02
C ILE A 102 0.03 -0.83 3.88
N ILE A 103 0.14 -0.33 2.65
CA ILE A 103 0.41 -1.17 1.47
C ILE A 103 1.74 -1.90 1.64
N THR A 104 2.81 -1.18 2.01
CA THR A 104 4.16 -1.74 2.13
C THR A 104 4.21 -2.87 3.15
N ILE A 105 3.65 -2.66 4.34
CA ILE A 105 3.57 -3.68 5.39
C ILE A 105 2.83 -4.92 4.89
N TRP A 106 1.67 -4.72 4.26
CA TRP A 106 0.88 -5.84 3.78
C TRP A 106 1.60 -6.63 2.68
N MET A 107 2.27 -5.96 1.76
CA MET A 107 3.05 -6.61 0.70
C MET A 107 4.23 -7.43 1.25
N TYR A 108 4.93 -6.94 2.28
CA TYR A 108 5.95 -7.74 2.98
C TYR A 108 5.35 -8.95 3.69
N PHE A 109 4.18 -8.79 4.33
CA PHE A 109 3.48 -9.89 4.96
C PHE A 109 3.10 -10.99 3.95
N LEU A 110 2.49 -10.62 2.82
CA LEU A 110 2.16 -11.56 1.74
C LEU A 110 3.40 -12.24 1.15
N THR A 111 4.52 -11.51 1.06
CA THR A 111 5.81 -12.05 0.63
C THR A 111 6.29 -13.15 1.58
N GLY A 112 6.33 -12.88 2.88
CA GLY A 112 6.74 -13.87 3.89
C GLY A 112 5.88 -15.14 3.85
N MET A 113 4.56 -14.98 3.68
CA MET A 113 3.64 -16.12 3.52
C MET A 113 3.90 -16.92 2.24
N SER A 114 4.21 -16.24 1.15
CA SER A 114 4.50 -16.88 -0.15
C SER A 114 5.85 -17.61 -0.15
N VAL A 115 6.86 -17.10 0.57
CA VAL A 115 8.16 -17.78 0.77
C VAL A 115 7.96 -19.09 1.53
N LYS A 116 7.23 -19.08 2.65
CA LYS A 116 6.97 -20.29 3.46
C LYS A 116 6.33 -21.40 2.63
N LYS A 117 5.34 -21.05 1.80
CA LYS A 117 4.66 -21.99 0.90
C LYS A 117 5.59 -22.59 -0.16
N THR A 118 6.52 -21.78 -0.69
CA THR A 118 7.48 -22.23 -1.70
C THR A 118 8.51 -23.19 -1.10
N LYS A 119 8.96 -22.96 0.14
CA LYS A 119 9.85 -23.89 0.86
C LYS A 119 9.16 -25.24 1.14
N PHE A 120 7.90 -25.23 1.58
CA PHE A 120 7.15 -26.47 1.85
C PHE A 120 6.94 -27.34 0.60
N LYS A 121 6.80 -26.75 -0.59
CA LYS A 121 6.65 -27.51 -1.85
C LYS A 121 7.97 -28.12 -2.36
N ARG A 122 9.12 -27.71 -1.81
CA ARG A 122 10.46 -28.16 -2.22
C ARG A 122 11.05 -29.26 -1.33
N ASN A 123 10.43 -29.54 -0.18
CA ASN A 123 10.74 -30.70 0.68
C ASN A 123 9.78 -31.83 0.35
#